data_AF-K0PX00-F1
#
_entry.id   AF-K0PX00-F1
#
_cell.length_a   1.000
_cell.length_b   1.000
_cell.length_c   1.000
_cell.angle_alpha   90.00
_cell.angle_beta   90.00
_cell.angle_gamma   90.00
#
_symmetry.space_group_name_H-M   'P 1'
#
loop_
_entity.id
_entity.type
_entity.pdbx_description
1 polymer ?
#
loop_
_entity_poly.entity_id
_entity_poly.type
_entity_poly.pdbx_seq_one_letter_code
_entity_poly.pdbx_strand_id
1 'polypeptide(L)' 'MLPTTKEDVDFEVQAALAWHDDDVNATIATLLEDIRHLRCQLALTEGAMSRGMTRGWKPAFERK' A
#
# COMPACT_ATOMS: atom_id res chain seq x y z
N MET A 1 12.88 1.62 6.70
CA MET A 1 12.73 0.97 5.39
C MET A 1 14.08 1.08 4.73
N LEU A 2 14.74 -0.05 4.41
CA LEU A 2 15.97 0.01 3.63
C LEU A 2 15.65 0.73 2.30
N PRO A 3 16.55 1.56 1.76
CA PRO A 3 16.33 2.13 0.44
C PRO A 3 16.27 0.97 -0.56
N THR A 4 15.09 0.71 -1.11
CA THR A 4 14.90 -0.21 -2.23
C THR A 4 15.72 0.37 -3.39
N THR A 5 16.67 -0.41 -3.92
CA THR A 5 17.42 0.06 -5.08
C THR A 5 16.49 0.16 -6.27
N LYS A 6 16.86 0.92 -7.30
CA LYS A 6 16.05 1.00 -8.53
C LYS A 6 15.82 -0.40 -9.13
N GLU A 7 16.83 -1.26 -9.05
CA GLU A 7 16.79 -2.64 -9.56
C GLU A 7 15.76 -3.48 -8.81
N ASP A 8 15.64 -3.32 -7.49
CA ASP A 8 14.62 -3.99 -6.68
C ASP A 8 13.20 -3.56 -7.07
N VAL A 9 12.98 -2.25 -7.28
CA VAL A 9 11.68 -1.72 -7.71
C VAL A 9 11.32 -2.24 -9.10
N ASP A 10 12.27 -2.22 -10.04
CA ASP A 10 12.04 -2.70 -11.40
C ASP A 10 11.66 -4.20 -11.36
N PHE A 11 12.30 -5.02 -10.51
CA PHE A 11 11.94 -6.42 -10.30
C PHE A 11 10.52 -6.61 -9.74
N GLU A 12 10.14 -5.83 -8.72
CA GLU A 12 8.78 -5.88 -8.14
C GLU A 12 7.71 -5.50 -9.17
N VAL A 13 7.98 -4.50 -10.01
CA VAL A 13 7.07 -4.09 -11.09
C VAL A 13 6.90 -5.21 -12.12
N GLN A 14 8.00 -5.87 -12.54
CA GLN A 14 7.91 -7.00 -13.47
C GLN A 14 7.13 -8.17 -12.87
N ALA A 15 7.33 -8.46 -11.59
CA ALA A 15 6.57 -9.50 -10.90
C ALA A 15 5.06 -9.20 -10.86
N ALA A 16 4.68 -7.94 -10.64
CA ALA A 16 3.28 -7.53 -10.63
C ALA A 16 2.63 -7.56 -12.04
N LEU A 17 3.39 -7.25 -13.08
CA LEU A 17 2.93 -7.38 -14.47
C LEU A 17 2.76 -8.85 -14.89
N ALA A 18 3.72 -9.71 -14.53
CA ALA A 18 3.65 -11.14 -14.84
C ALA A 18 2.44 -11.83 -14.22
N TRP A 19 1.91 -11.34 -13.09
CA TRP A 19 0.68 -11.87 -12.48
C TRP A 19 -0.58 -11.62 -13.33
N HIS A 20 -0.53 -10.65 -14.25
CA HIS A 20 -1.63 -10.24 -15.11
C HIS A 20 -1.31 -10.48 -16.60
N ASP A 21 -0.45 -11.44 -16.95
CA ASP A 21 -0.05 -11.72 -18.33
C ASP A 21 0.48 -10.45 -19.06
N ASP A 22 1.22 -9.61 -18.33
CA ASP A 22 1.73 -8.31 -18.79
C ASP A 22 0.63 -7.27 -19.16
N ASP A 23 -0.63 -7.48 -18.75
CA ASP A 23 -1.70 -6.48 -18.87
C ASP A 23 -1.55 -5.38 -17.82
N VAL A 24 -0.94 -4.28 -18.25
CA VAL A 24 -0.72 -3.06 -17.46
C VAL A 24 -2.02 -2.51 -16.86
N ASN A 25 -3.14 -2.55 -17.58
CA ASN A 25 -4.40 -2.00 -17.07
C ASN A 25 -4.97 -2.87 -15.96
N ALA A 26 -4.91 -4.20 -16.12
CA ALA A 26 -5.33 -5.14 -15.08
C ALA A 26 -4.48 -5.00 -13.82
N THR A 27 -3.15 -4.90 -13.96
CA THR A 27 -2.23 -4.66 -12.84
C THR A 27 -2.55 -3.36 -12.10
N ILE A 28 -2.69 -2.25 -12.83
CA ILE A 28 -3.01 -0.95 -12.20
C ILE A 28 -4.38 -0.99 -11.52
N ALA A 29 -5.39 -1.62 -12.13
CA ALA A 29 -6.71 -1.75 -11.53
C ALA A 29 -6.67 -2.49 -10.19
N THR A 30 -5.95 -3.62 -10.11
CA THR A 30 -5.74 -4.37 -8.88
C THR A 30 -5.02 -3.53 -7.82
N LEU A 31 -3.92 -2.86 -8.18
CA LEU A 31 -3.18 -2.01 -7.24
C LEU A 31 -4.04 -0.87 -6.69
N LEU A 32 -4.91 -0.27 -7.51
CA LEU A 32 -5.85 0.76 -7.07
C LEU A 32 -6.94 0.19 -6.14
N GLU A 33 -7.37 -1.05 -6.35
CA GLU A 33 -8.26 -1.75 -5.43
C GLU A 33 -7.60 -2.04 -4.09
N ASP A 34 -6.37 -2.56 -4.10
CA ASP A 34 -5.58 -2.82 -2.91
C ASP A 34 -5.33 -1.53 -2.10
N ILE A 35 -4.98 -0.43 -2.77
CA ILE A 35 -4.84 0.87 -2.12
C ILE A 35 -6.15 1.30 -1.44
N ARG A 36 -7.30 1.15 -2.12
CA ARG A 36 -8.60 1.47 -1.52
C ARG A 36 -8.90 0.59 -0.31
N HIS A 37 -8.62 -0.70 -0.40
CA HIS A 37 -8.78 -1.66 0.69
C HIS A 37 -7.92 -1.28 1.91
N LEU A 38 -6.62 -1.02 1.70
CA LEU A 38 -5.69 -0.64 2.75
C LEU A 38 -6.06 0.69 3.41
N ARG A 39 -6.51 1.69 2.63
CA ARG A 39 -7.01 2.96 3.18
C ARG A 39 -8.25 2.76 4.04
N CYS A 40 -9.16 1.86 3.65
CA CYS A 40 -10.33 1.50 4.44
C CYS A 40 -9.91 0.86 5.78
N GLN A 41 -9.02 -0.13 5.75
CA GLN A 41 -8.48 -0.76 6.97
C GLN A 41 -7.81 0.25 7.90
N LEU A 42 -7.04 1.18 7.34
CA LEU A 42 -6.36 2.23 8.10
C LEU A 42 -7.37 3.18 8.78
N ALA A 43 -8.44 3.57 8.07
CA ALA A 43 -9.50 4.42 8.63
C ALA A 43 -10.28 3.70 9.75
N LEU A 44 -10.59 2.42 9.56
CA LEU A 44 -11.23 1.59 10.60
C LEU A 44 -10.33 1.48 11.84
N THR A 45 -9.03 1.29 11.62
CA THR A 45 -8.04 1.20 12.69
C THR A 45 -7.94 2.52 13.45
N GLU A 46 -7.87 3.67 12.75
CA GLU A 46 -7.85 4.98 13.42
C GLU A 46 -9.11 5.19 14.27
N GLY A 47 -10.29 4.81 13.77
CA GLY A 47 -11.56 4.97 14.48
C GLY A 47 -11.73 4.03 15.68
N ALA A 48 -11.17 2.80 15.60
CA ALA A 48 -11.28 1.80 16.65
C ALA A 48 -10.20 1.94 17.74
N MET A 49 -9.03 2.50 17.42
CA MET A 49 -7.93 2.64 18.37
C MET A 49 -8.17 3.80 19.34
N SER A 50 -8.03 3.54 20.64
CA SER A 50 -8.05 4.60 21.65
C SER A 50 -6.77 5.43 21.63
N ARG A 51 -6.86 6.72 21.98
CA ARG A 51 -5.72 7.63 22.08
C ARG A 51 -4.62 7.13 23.04
N GLY A 52 -5.01 6.35 24.07
CA GLY A 52 -4.09 5.73 25.03
C GLY A 52 -3.30 4.55 24.45
N MET A 53 -3.92 3.76 23.55
CA MET A 53 -3.29 2.58 22.95
C MET A 53 -2.07 2.96 22.10
N THR A 54 -2.17 4.03 21.30
CA THR A 54 -1.09 4.49 20.41
C THR A 54 -0.21 5.58 21.03
N ARG A 55 -0.41 5.91 22.32
CA ARG A 55 0.22 7.07 22.99
C ARG A 55 0.09 8.36 22.19
N GLY A 56 -1.09 8.58 21.60
CA GLY A 56 -1.39 9.77 20.81
C GLY A 56 -0.88 9.75 19.37
N TRP A 57 -0.18 8.70 18.93
CA TRP A 57 0.17 8.54 17.51
C TRP A 57 -1.08 8.25 16.68
N LYS A 58 -1.13 8.78 15.46
CA LYS A 58 -2.18 8.54 14.47
C LYS A 58 -1.57 8.15 13.13
N PRO A 59 -2.19 7.23 12.38
CA PRO A 59 -1.71 6.87 11.05
C PRO A 59 -1.85 8.05 10.08
N ALA A 60 -0.92 8.16 9.14
CA ALA A 60 -0.95 9.16 8.08
C ALA A 60 -1.32 8.49 6.75
N PHE A 61 -2.28 9.07 6.04
CA PHE A 61 -2.75 8.55 4.75
C PHE A 61 -1.85 8.91 3.57
N GLU A 62 -0.92 9.85 3.78
CA GLU A 62 -0.01 10.37 2.77
C GLU A 62 1.40 9.86 3.02
N ARG A 63 2.07 9.45 1.94
CA ARG A 63 3.50 9.15 1.97
C ARG A 63 4.27 10.48 1.97
N LYS A 64 5.17 10.67 2.94
CA LYS A 64 6.11 11.79 2.98
C LYS A 64 7.41 11.45 2.25
#